data_AF-A0A093HW50-F1
#
_entry.id   AF-A0A093HW50-F1
#
_cell.length_a   1.000
_cell.length_b   1.000
_cell.length_c   1.000
_cell.angle_alpha   90.00
_cell.angle_beta   90.00
_cell.angle_gamma   90.00
#
_symmetry.space_group_name_H-M   'P 1'
#
loop_
_entity.id
_entity.type
_entity.pdbx_description
1 polymer ?
#
loop_
_entity_poly.entity_id
_entity_poly.type
_entity_poly.pdbx_seq_one_letter_code
_entity_poly.pdbx_strand_id
1 'polypeptide(L)' 'DDSFTTFFNETITGKHVPRAVMVDLEPTVVDEVRAGTFRELFHPEQLITGKEDAANNYARGHYTIGKESIDMVLDRVR' A
#
# COMPACT_ATOMS: atom_id res chain seq x y z
N ASP A 1 -0.24 -10.42 26.21
CA ASP A 1 0.54 -9.20 26.02
C ASP A 1 0.23 -8.73 24.61
N ASP A 2 -0.66 -7.76 24.48
CA ASP A 2 -1.27 -7.35 23.21
C ASP A 2 -0.44 -6.28 22.49
N SER A 3 0.85 -6.20 22.82
CA SER A 3 1.78 -5.19 22.30
C SER A 3 1.87 -5.20 20.77
N PHE A 4 1.61 -6.33 20.11
CA PHE A 4 1.59 -6.45 18.64
C PHE A 4 0.42 -5.72 17.97
N THR A 5 -0.66 -5.40 18.70
CA THR A 5 -1.83 -4.66 18.16
C THR A 5 -1.48 -3.25 17.68
N THR A 6 -0.34 -2.73 18.12
CA THR A 6 0.25 -1.48 17.63
C THR A 6 0.55 -1.52 16.13
N PHE A 7 0.93 -2.69 15.59
CA PHE A 7 1.28 -2.89 14.18
C PHE A 7 0.25 -3.72 13.40
N PHE A 8 -0.64 -4.44 14.08
CA PHE A 8 -1.61 -5.33 13.45
C PHE A 8 -3.05 -5.06 13.90
N ASN A 9 -3.98 -5.21 12.96
CA ASN A 9 -5.40 -5.35 13.22
C ASN A 9 -5.76 -6.83 13.30
N GLU A 10 -6.49 -7.23 14.34
CA GLU A 10 -7.09 -8.56 14.38
C GLU A 10 -8.49 -8.52 13.78
N THR A 11 -8.75 -9.43 12.85
CA THR A 11 -10.07 -9.61 12.24
C THR A 11 -10.93 -10.55 13.09
N ILE A 12 -12.24 -10.57 12.85
CA ILE A 12 -13.19 -11.46 13.58
C ILE A 12 -12.82 -12.95 13.43
N THR A 13 -12.09 -13.33 12.38
CA THR A 13 -11.62 -14.70 12.13
C THR A 13 -10.26 -15.01 12.80
N GLY A 14 -9.71 -14.10 13.61
CA GLY A 14 -8.40 -14.25 14.28
C GLY A 14 -7.19 -13.99 13.36
N LYS A 15 -7.43 -13.54 12.13
CA LYS A 15 -6.34 -13.16 11.20
C LYS A 15 -5.77 -11.79 11.58
N HIS A 16 -4.45 -11.70 11.62
CA HIS A 16 -3.70 -10.48 11.89
C HIS A 16 -3.29 -9.81 10.58
N VAL A 17 -3.79 -8.61 10.34
CA VAL A 17 -3.53 -7.81 9.13
C VAL A 17 -2.65 -6.61 9.51
N PRO A 18 -1.54 -6.36 8.81
CA PRO A 18 -0.68 -5.21 9.09
C PRO A 18 -1.42 -3.86 8.98
N ARG A 19 -1.07 -2.93 9.86
CA ARG A 19 -1.39 -1.49 9.74
C ARG A 19 -0.39 -0.84 8.79
N ALA A 20 -0.40 -1.24 7.53
CA ALA A 20 0.52 -0.75 6.51
C ALA A 20 -0.23 -0.43 5.22
N VAL A 21 0.22 0.59 4.50
CA VAL A 21 -0.22 0.92 3.13
C VAL A 21 1.03 0.90 2.25
N MET A 22 1.00 0.13 1.17
CA MET A 22 2.05 0.10 0.16
C MET A 22 1.59 0.91 -1.05
N VAL A 23 2.44 1.81 -1.50
CA VAL A 23 2.14 2.72 -2.60
C VAL A 23 3.31 2.73 -3.55
N ASP A 24 3.02 2.51 -4.83
CA ASP A 24 3.96 2.74 -5.92
C ASP A 24 3.22 3.37 -7.12
N LEU A 25 3.92 4.14 -7.94
CA LEU A 25 3.36 4.78 -9.13
C LEU A 25 3.32 3.83 -10.33
N GLU A 26 4.02 2.70 -10.26
CA GLU A 26 3.92 1.60 -11.21
C GLU A 26 3.56 0.27 -10.51
N PRO A 27 3.07 -0.75 -11.24
CA PRO A 27 2.54 -1.94 -10.59
C PRO A 27 3.60 -2.96 -10.16
N THR A 28 4.80 -2.93 -10.74
CA THR A 28 5.78 -4.03 -10.68
C THR A 28 6.05 -4.52 -9.25
N VAL A 29 6.49 -3.62 -8.37
CA VAL A 29 6.92 -3.99 -7.00
C VAL A 29 5.74 -4.40 -6.12
N VAL A 30 4.60 -3.74 -6.26
CA VAL A 30 3.41 -4.06 -5.46
C VAL A 30 2.78 -5.37 -5.94
N ASP A 31 2.84 -5.70 -7.23
CA ASP A 31 2.36 -6.97 -7.76
C ASP A 31 3.21 -8.15 -7.27
N GLU A 32 4.51 -7.97 -7.04
CA GLU A 32 5.33 -8.98 -6.35
C GLU A 32 4.82 -9.25 -4.92
N VAL A 33 4.36 -8.24 -4.20
CA VAL A 33 3.74 -8.41 -2.87
C VAL A 33 2.40 -9.16 -2.99
N ARG A 34 1.59 -8.84 -4.03
CA ARG A 34 0.31 -9.52 -4.31
C ARG A 34 0.49 -10.98 -4.73
N ALA A 35 1.63 -11.34 -5.33
CA ALA A 35 1.92 -12.71 -5.77
C ALA A 35 2.83 -13.49 -4.81
N GLY A 36 3.51 -12.80 -3.90
CA GLY A 36 4.53 -13.37 -3.03
C GLY A 36 4.01 -14.22 -1.87
N THR A 37 4.94 -14.71 -1.06
CA THR A 37 4.67 -15.57 0.10
C THR A 37 3.66 -14.96 1.09
N PHE A 38 3.67 -13.63 1.23
CA PHE A 38 2.80 -12.89 2.15
C PHE A 38 1.58 -12.25 1.47
N ARG A 39 1.18 -12.72 0.28
CA ARG A 39 0.04 -12.17 -0.46
C ARG A 39 -1.28 -12.14 0.33
N GLU A 40 -1.47 -13.10 1.22
CA GLU A 40 -2.66 -13.17 2.07
C GLU A 40 -2.53 -12.32 3.34
N LEU A 41 -1.34 -11.79 3.66
CA LEU A 41 -1.12 -11.02 4.89
C LEU A 41 -1.76 -9.63 4.81
N PHE A 42 -1.63 -8.96 3.66
CA PHE A 42 -2.08 -7.59 3.46
C PHE A 42 -3.54 -7.52 3.00
N HIS A 43 -4.22 -6.44 3.33
CA HIS A 43 -5.53 -6.17 2.73
C HIS A 43 -5.33 -5.67 1.29
N PRO A 44 -6.01 -6.21 0.27
CA PRO A 44 -5.80 -5.81 -1.12
C PRO A 44 -5.95 -4.31 -1.37
N GLU A 45 -6.85 -3.66 -0.63
CA GLU A 45 -7.07 -2.21 -0.72
C GLU A 45 -5.94 -1.34 -0.12
N GLN A 46 -5.03 -1.94 0.64
CA GLN A 46 -3.82 -1.29 1.17
C GLN A 46 -2.66 -1.33 0.16
N LEU A 47 -2.83 -2.01 -0.97
CA LEU A 47 -1.81 -2.19 -2.01
C LEU A 47 -2.18 -1.32 -3.22
N ILE A 48 -1.64 -0.10 -3.26
CA ILE A 48 -1.99 0.96 -4.20
C ILE A 48 -0.92 1.08 -5.29
N THR A 49 -1.36 1.08 -6.55
CA THR A 49 -0.48 1.13 -7.74
C THR A 49 -0.99 2.15 -8.74
N GLY A 50 -0.09 2.96 -9.31
CA GLY A 50 -0.35 3.75 -10.51
C GLY A 50 -0.11 2.97 -11.81
N LYS A 51 -0.14 3.68 -12.93
CA LYS A 51 0.13 3.12 -14.28
C LYS A 51 1.47 3.58 -14.87
N GLU A 52 2.02 4.67 -14.37
CA GLU A 52 3.22 5.32 -14.90
C GLU A 52 4.14 5.68 -13.75
N ASP A 53 5.43 5.39 -13.90
CA ASP A 53 6.44 5.68 -12.89
C ASP A 53 6.81 7.17 -12.83
N ALA A 54 7.57 7.55 -11.79
CA ALA A 54 8.17 8.88 -11.72
C ALA A 54 9.39 9.04 -12.64
N ALA A 55 9.92 7.97 -13.24
CA ALA A 55 11.12 7.97 -14.08
C ALA A 55 12.33 8.68 -13.43
N ASN A 56 12.59 8.40 -12.15
CA ASN A 56 13.63 9.07 -11.34
C ASN A 56 13.51 10.60 -11.28
N ASN A 57 12.31 11.16 -11.53
CA ASN A 57 12.05 12.59 -11.56
C ASN A 57 11.16 13.01 -10.39
N TYR A 58 11.72 13.81 -9.47
CA TYR A 58 10.98 14.36 -8.33
C TYR A 58 9.74 15.15 -8.74
N ALA A 59 9.82 15.97 -9.79
CA ALA A 59 8.69 16.76 -10.25
C ALA A 59 7.55 15.90 -10.77
N ARG A 60 7.86 14.73 -11.36
CA ARG A 60 6.82 13.77 -11.74
C ARG A 60 6.12 13.18 -10.53
N GLY A 61 6.90 12.74 -9.54
CA GLY A 61 6.38 12.18 -8.30
C GLY A 61 5.56 13.20 -7.49
N HIS A 62 5.94 14.47 -7.46
CA HIS A 62 5.27 15.46 -6.60
C HIS A 62 4.16 16.25 -7.29
N TYR A 63 4.37 16.73 -8.52
CA TYR A 63 3.47 17.73 -9.13
C TYR A 63 2.52 17.16 -10.20
N THR A 64 2.89 16.06 -10.86
CA THR A 64 2.11 15.52 -11.99
C THR A 64 1.55 14.14 -11.66
N ILE A 65 2.32 13.07 -11.83
CA ILE A 65 1.84 11.69 -11.68
C ILE A 65 1.39 11.41 -10.24
N GLY A 66 2.18 11.77 -9.23
CA GLY A 66 1.79 11.49 -7.84
C GLY A 66 0.59 12.32 -7.35
N LYS A 67 0.28 13.45 -8.00
CA LYS A 67 -0.92 14.23 -7.71
C LYS A 67 -2.20 13.46 -8.07
N GLU A 68 -2.15 12.58 -9.06
CA GLU A 68 -3.30 11.74 -9.42
C GLU A 68 -3.57 10.64 -8.38
N SER A 69 -2.54 10.23 -7.63
CA SER A 69 -2.62 9.14 -6.64
C SER A 69 -2.86 9.62 -5.20
N ILE A 70 -2.56 10.88 -4.87
CA ILE A 70 -2.51 11.36 -3.48
C ILE A 70 -3.85 11.24 -2.75
N ASP A 71 -4.97 11.58 -3.40
CA ASP A 71 -6.30 11.54 -2.76
C ASP A 71 -6.68 10.10 -2.40
N MET A 72 -6.43 9.15 -3.31
CA MET A 72 -6.64 7.73 -3.06
C MET A 72 -5.79 7.21 -1.89
N VAL A 73 -4.52 7.62 -1.81
CA VAL A 73 -3.63 7.22 -0.71
C VAL A 73 -4.13 7.79 0.63
N LEU A 74 -4.51 9.06 0.67
CA LEU A 74 -5.02 9.71 1.87
C LEU A 74 -6.31 9.06 2.37
N ASP A 75 -7.21 8.69 1.47
CA ASP A 75 -8.45 7.99 1.82
C ASP A 75 -8.22 6.58 2.36
N ARG A 76 -7.09 5.93 2.02
CA ARG A 76 -6.71 4.62 2.59
C ARG A 76 -6.00 4.73 3.94
N VAL A 77 -5.41 5.88 4.26
CA VAL A 77 -4.75 6.14 5.56
C VAL A 77 -5.75 6.57 6.64
N ARG A 78 -6.84 7.25 6.24
CA ARG A 78 -7.91 7.72 7.13
C ARG A 78 -8.76 6.58 7.68
#